data_AF-A0A938SQI4-F1
#
_entry.id   AF-A0A938SQI4-F1
#
_cell.length_a   1.000
_cell.length_b   1.000
_cell.length_c   1.000
_cell.angle_alpha   90.00
_cell.angle_beta   90.00
_cell.angle_gamma   90.00
#
_symmetry.space_group_name_H-M   'P 1'
#
loop_
_entity.id
_entity.type
_entity.pdbx_description
1 polymer ?
#
loop_
_entity_poly.entity_id
_entity_poly.type
_entity_poly.pdbx_seq_one_letter_code
_entity_poly.pdbx_strand_id
1 'polypeptide(L)'
;MSIPIALLVDDGAPVNPMFFHDPPYAHDLLMPNALLRDFADLCREFGVRGKFSVLPIPCCLGGIDGKLNHVPPRHLATFLKIVKDRIAPHFDITPEILTHLTAYRMEGGFAHVYEDEWVARASVGEMTDYIALALEILEHVGLPANGVTSPWDTGKGNEEQYAKA
;
A
#
# COMPACT_ATOMS: atom_id res chain seq x y z
N MET A 1 29.83 14.40 -10.97
CA MET A 1 28.95 14.23 -9.79
C MET A 1 27.59 13.76 -10.30
N SER A 2 27.11 12.61 -9.87
CA SER A 2 25.73 12.19 -10.10
C SER A 2 24.81 12.97 -9.16
N ILE A 3 23.67 13.44 -9.67
CA ILE A 3 22.63 14.07 -8.83
C ILE A 3 22.01 12.96 -7.97
N PRO A 4 21.94 13.09 -6.64
CA PRO A 4 21.23 12.12 -5.82
C PRO A 4 19.74 12.19 -6.16
N ILE A 5 19.16 11.06 -6.57
CA ILE A 5 17.74 10.91 -6.87
C ILE A 5 17.17 9.91 -5.86
N ALA A 6 16.04 10.27 -5.24
CA ALA A 6 15.21 9.35 -4.47
C ALA A 6 13.96 9.01 -5.29
N LEU A 7 13.64 7.72 -5.41
CA LEU A 7 12.46 7.26 -6.13
C LEU A 7 11.35 6.93 -5.13
N LEU A 8 10.18 7.55 -5.31
CA LEU A 8 8.97 7.21 -4.57
C LEU A 8 8.10 6.34 -5.48
N VAL A 9 7.79 5.14 -5.03
CA VAL A 9 6.90 4.21 -5.72
C VAL A 9 5.67 3.99 -4.86
N ASP A 10 4.52 4.25 -5.47
CA ASP A 10 3.22 4.18 -4.84
C ASP A 10 2.43 2.98 -5.39
N ASP A 11 1.30 2.67 -4.77
CA ASP A 11 0.31 1.67 -5.14
C ASP A 11 0.80 0.20 -5.13
N GLY A 12 1.81 -0.13 -4.32
CA GLY A 12 2.39 -1.47 -4.30
C GLY A 12 1.41 -2.55 -3.82
N ALA A 13 0.92 -3.39 -4.72
CA ALA A 13 -0.02 -4.46 -4.42
C ALA A 13 0.17 -5.71 -5.30
N PRO A 14 -0.30 -6.90 -4.87
CA PRO A 14 -0.34 -8.10 -5.71
C PRO A 14 -1.41 -8.04 -6.81
N VAL A 15 -2.24 -6.99 -6.80
CA VAL A 15 -3.29 -6.67 -7.76
C VAL A 15 -3.01 -5.32 -8.40
N ASN A 16 -3.66 -5.04 -9.53
CA ASN A 16 -3.62 -3.74 -10.18
C ASN A 16 -4.77 -2.85 -9.68
N PRO A 17 -4.52 -1.77 -8.92
CA PRO A 17 -5.59 -0.90 -8.40
C PRO A 17 -6.47 -0.28 -9.50
N MET A 18 -5.92 -0.08 -10.71
CA MET A 18 -6.66 0.45 -11.85
C MET A 18 -7.82 -0.46 -12.29
N PHE A 19 -7.75 -1.77 -11.98
CA PHE A 19 -8.89 -2.67 -12.18
C PHE A 19 -10.15 -2.19 -11.46
N PHE A 20 -9.98 -1.51 -10.32
CA PHE A 20 -11.06 -0.99 -9.49
C PHE A 20 -11.29 0.50 -9.69
N HIS A 21 -10.23 1.28 -9.94
CA HIS A 21 -10.32 2.74 -10.06
C HIS A 21 -10.82 3.21 -11.43
N ASP A 22 -10.57 2.45 -12.50
CA ASP A 22 -10.94 2.85 -13.86
C ASP A 22 -11.68 1.75 -14.63
N PRO A 23 -12.87 1.32 -14.13
CA PRO A 23 -13.61 0.19 -14.68
C PRO A 23 -14.04 0.31 -16.16
N PRO A 24 -14.16 1.50 -16.78
CA PRO A 24 -14.39 1.58 -18.23
C PRO A 24 -13.26 0.99 -19.08
N TYR A 25 -12.04 0.88 -18.55
CA TYR A 25 -10.88 0.36 -19.28
C TYR A 25 -10.52 -1.06 -18.85
N ALA A 26 -10.04 -1.85 -19.81
CA ALA A 26 -9.64 -3.23 -19.55
C ALA A 26 -8.27 -3.25 -18.84
N HIS A 27 -8.28 -3.69 -17.59
CA HIS A 27 -7.08 -3.96 -16.80
C HIS A 27 -7.06 -5.43 -16.38
N ASP A 28 -5.87 -6.01 -16.28
CA ASP A 28 -5.69 -7.30 -15.62
C ASP A 28 -5.78 -7.10 -14.10
N LEU A 29 -6.53 -7.96 -13.41
CA LEU A 29 -6.66 -7.91 -11.96
C LEU A 29 -5.31 -8.12 -11.25
N LEU A 30 -4.51 -9.08 -11.71
CA LEU A 30 -3.26 -9.45 -11.04
C LEU A 30 -2.11 -8.58 -11.55
N MET A 31 -1.39 -7.93 -10.62
CA MET A 31 -0.13 -7.30 -10.94
C MET A 31 0.93 -8.38 -11.19
N PRO A 32 1.62 -8.41 -12.36
CA PRO A 32 2.59 -9.46 -12.65
C PRO A 32 3.79 -9.42 -11.69
N ASN A 33 4.00 -10.50 -10.95
CA ASN A 33 5.19 -10.64 -10.10
C ASN A 33 6.53 -10.57 -10.87
N ALA A 34 6.51 -10.87 -12.18
CA ALA A 34 7.68 -10.71 -13.03
C ALA A 34 8.07 -9.23 -13.17
N LEU A 35 7.09 -8.34 -13.38
CA LEU A 35 7.32 -6.90 -13.50
C LEU A 35 7.96 -6.33 -12.22
N LEU A 36 7.43 -6.69 -11.05
CA LEU A 36 7.99 -6.25 -9.76
C LEU A 36 9.42 -6.77 -9.57
N ARG A 37 9.71 -8.00 -9.99
CA ARG A 37 11.05 -8.59 -9.89
C ARG A 37 12.04 -7.86 -10.79
N ASP A 38 11.66 -7.62 -12.04
CA ASP A 38 12.50 -6.94 -13.02
C ASP A 38 12.76 -5.48 -12.59
N PHE A 39 11.74 -4.83 -12.04
CA PHE A 39 11.88 -3.51 -11.41
C PHE A 39 12.89 -3.54 -10.24
N ALA A 40 12.75 -4.48 -9.31
CA ALA A 40 13.67 -4.61 -8.17
C ALA A 40 15.12 -4.85 -8.62
N ASP A 41 15.31 -5.70 -9.63
CA ASP A 41 16.62 -6.02 -10.18
C ASP A 41 17.26 -4.80 -10.86
N LEU A 42 16.48 -3.99 -11.59
CA LEU A 42 16.91 -2.72 -12.16
C LEU A 42 17.31 -1.72 -11.07
N CYS A 43 16.48 -1.53 -10.04
CA CYS A 43 16.80 -0.62 -8.94
C CYS A 43 18.10 -1.01 -8.24
N ARG A 44 18.31 -2.31 -8.02
CA ARG A 44 19.55 -2.83 -7.44
C ARG A 44 20.77 -2.56 -8.34
N GLU A 45 20.66 -2.83 -9.65
CA GLU A 45 21.73 -2.60 -10.62
C GLU A 45 22.20 -1.16 -10.65
N PHE A 46 21.26 -0.21 -10.61
CA PHE A 46 21.55 1.22 -10.66
C PHE A 46 21.73 1.87 -9.28
N GLY A 47 21.67 1.10 -8.20
CA GLY A 47 21.80 1.61 -6.84
C GLY A 47 20.69 2.60 -6.45
N VAL A 48 19.51 2.48 -7.05
CA VAL A 48 18.33 3.31 -6.75
C VAL A 48 17.89 3.05 -5.31
N ARG A 49 17.44 4.14 -4.66
CA ARG A 49 16.96 4.18 -3.28
C ARG A 49 15.71 5.05 -3.19
N GLY A 50 14.91 4.85 -2.16
CA GLY A 50 13.80 5.75 -1.84
C GLY A 50 12.73 5.05 -1.01
N LYS A 51 11.46 5.24 -1.36
CA LYS A 51 10.31 4.65 -0.67
C LYS A 51 9.49 3.78 -1.61
N PHE A 52 8.98 2.66 -1.10
CA PHE A 52 8.03 1.80 -1.79
C PHE A 52 6.84 1.55 -0.88
N SER A 53 5.64 1.94 -1.29
CA SER A 53 4.45 1.65 -0.50
C SER A 53 3.92 0.24 -0.74
N VAL A 54 3.21 -0.32 0.25
CA VAL A 54 2.48 -1.59 0.12
C VAL A 54 1.07 -1.41 0.65
N LEU A 55 0.05 -1.83 -0.11
CA LEU A 55 -1.34 -1.79 0.34
C LEU A 55 -1.61 -2.91 1.35
N PRO A 56 -1.99 -2.61 2.60
CA PRO A 56 -2.27 -3.64 3.61
C PRO A 56 -3.54 -4.46 3.31
N ILE A 57 -4.60 -3.81 2.82
CA ILE A 57 -5.90 -4.40 2.45
C ILE A 57 -6.23 -4.02 0.99
N PRO A 58 -5.44 -4.49 0.01
CA PRO A 58 -5.48 -3.99 -1.36
C PRO A 58 -6.89 -4.05 -1.96
N CYS A 59 -7.43 -2.88 -2.30
CA CYS A 59 -8.71 -2.70 -2.98
C CYS A 59 -9.87 -3.49 -2.33
N CYS A 60 -9.89 -3.53 -0.99
CA CYS A 60 -10.92 -4.20 -0.20
C CYS A 60 -11.00 -5.73 -0.42
N LEU A 61 -9.93 -6.37 -0.90
CA LEU A 61 -9.91 -7.80 -1.17
C LEU A 61 -9.60 -8.67 0.07
N GLY A 62 -9.23 -8.06 1.19
CA GLY A 62 -8.77 -8.73 2.42
C GLY A 62 -7.37 -8.26 2.81
N GLY A 63 -6.90 -8.64 4.01
CA GLY A 63 -5.56 -8.31 4.48
C GLY A 63 -4.47 -9.18 3.85
N ILE A 64 -3.32 -8.58 3.53
CA ILE A 64 -2.16 -9.30 2.98
C ILE A 64 -1.51 -10.27 3.99
N ASP A 65 -1.80 -10.10 5.28
CA ASP A 65 -1.46 -11.02 6.37
C ASP A 65 -2.41 -12.22 6.48
N GLY A 66 -3.42 -12.31 5.60
CA GLY A 66 -4.38 -13.40 5.54
C GLY A 66 -4.63 -13.91 4.13
N LYS A 67 -5.87 -13.76 3.65
CA LYS A 67 -6.30 -14.18 2.31
C LYS A 67 -6.88 -12.99 1.58
N LEU A 68 -6.55 -12.91 0.29
CA LEU A 68 -7.12 -11.96 -0.64
C LEU A 68 -8.12 -12.65 -1.56
N ASN A 69 -9.32 -12.09 -1.68
CA ASN A 69 -10.32 -12.53 -2.64
C ASN A 69 -9.76 -12.44 -4.05
N HIS A 70 -9.99 -13.47 -4.86
CA HIS A 70 -9.58 -13.57 -6.26
C HIS A 70 -8.06 -13.58 -6.53
N VAL A 71 -7.21 -13.52 -5.50
CA VAL A 71 -5.75 -13.62 -5.64
C VAL A 71 -5.27 -15.01 -5.20
N PRO A 72 -4.59 -15.78 -6.08
CA PRO A 72 -4.03 -17.06 -5.68
C PRO A 72 -3.02 -16.90 -4.51
N PRO A 73 -3.07 -17.74 -3.45
CA PRO A 73 -2.16 -17.62 -2.31
C PRO A 73 -0.67 -17.66 -2.70
N ARG A 74 -0.31 -18.45 -3.71
CA ARG A 74 1.06 -18.50 -4.25
C ARG A 74 1.50 -17.17 -4.87
N HIS A 75 0.57 -16.42 -5.45
CA HIS A 75 0.85 -15.13 -6.10
C HIS A 75 1.13 -14.06 -5.05
N LEU A 76 0.31 -13.99 -4.01
CA LEU A 76 0.52 -13.14 -2.84
C LEU A 76 1.85 -13.46 -2.14
N ALA A 77 2.11 -14.75 -1.84
CA ALA A 77 3.35 -15.16 -1.19
C ALA A 77 4.60 -14.79 -2.02
N THR A 78 4.50 -14.89 -3.36
CA THR A 78 5.58 -14.47 -4.26
C THR A 78 5.78 -12.96 -4.25
N PHE A 79 4.70 -12.18 -4.28
CA PHE A 79 4.74 -10.72 -4.17
C PHE A 79 5.46 -10.30 -2.87
N LEU A 80 4.98 -10.79 -1.71
CA LEU A 80 5.56 -10.47 -0.40
C LEU A 80 7.03 -10.86 -0.31
N LYS A 81 7.41 -12.03 -0.86
CA LYS A 81 8.81 -12.46 -0.91
C LYS A 81 9.67 -11.52 -1.75
N ILE A 82 9.18 -11.04 -2.90
CA ILE A 82 9.92 -10.08 -3.74
C ILE A 82 10.09 -8.75 -3.00
N VAL A 83 9.03 -8.22 -2.40
CA VAL A 83 9.10 -6.96 -1.64
C VAL A 83 10.12 -7.10 -0.51
N LYS A 84 10.02 -8.17 0.29
CA LYS A 84 10.90 -8.40 1.44
C LYS A 84 12.36 -8.62 1.05
N ASP A 85 12.61 -9.48 0.07
CA ASP A 85 13.99 -9.91 -0.24
C ASP A 85 14.70 -9.00 -1.23
N ARG A 86 13.96 -8.20 -2.04
CA ARG A 86 14.54 -7.42 -3.15
C ARG A 86 14.24 -5.92 -3.10
N ILE A 87 13.08 -5.51 -2.59
CA ILE A 87 12.72 -4.08 -2.50
C ILE A 87 13.20 -3.47 -1.17
N ALA A 88 12.79 -4.04 -0.03
CA ALA A 88 13.09 -3.53 1.30
C ALA A 88 14.59 -3.30 1.60
N PRO A 89 15.56 -4.05 1.04
CA PRO A 89 16.98 -3.74 1.22
C PRO A 89 17.44 -2.40 0.61
N HIS A 90 16.62 -1.77 -0.22
CA HIS A 90 16.95 -0.56 -0.97
C HIS A 90 15.92 0.57 -0.81
N PHE A 91 14.74 0.25 -0.29
CA PHE A 91 13.65 1.18 -0.13
C PHE A 91 13.08 1.11 1.29
N ASP A 92 12.73 2.25 1.85
CA ASP A 92 11.87 2.30 3.03
C ASP A 92 10.47 1.82 2.63
N ILE A 93 9.91 0.92 3.43
CA ILE A 93 8.55 0.42 3.23
C ILE A 93 7.59 1.28 4.06
N THR A 94 6.46 1.63 3.45
CA THR A 94 5.34 2.29 4.14
C THR A 94 4.03 1.63 3.72
N PRO A 95 2.97 1.64 4.54
CA PRO A 95 1.64 1.45 4.00
C PRO A 95 1.29 2.62 3.07
N GLU A 96 0.39 2.40 2.12
CA GLU A 96 -0.32 3.49 1.44
C GLU A 96 -1.80 3.33 1.75
N ILE A 97 -2.28 4.18 2.66
CA ILE A 97 -3.13 3.83 3.79
C ILE A 97 -4.16 2.72 3.51
N LEU A 98 -4.27 1.79 4.45
CA LEU A 98 -5.08 0.57 4.49
C LEU A 98 -5.65 -0.02 3.17
N THR A 99 -6.64 0.58 2.51
CA THR A 99 -7.44 -0.08 1.45
C THR A 99 -7.20 0.43 0.04
N HIS A 100 -6.86 1.72 -0.12
CA HIS A 100 -6.77 2.42 -1.40
C HIS A 100 -8.05 2.27 -2.26
N LEU A 101 -9.20 2.18 -1.59
CA LEU A 101 -10.51 2.10 -2.23
C LEU A 101 -11.57 2.67 -1.28
N THR A 102 -12.36 1.81 -0.63
CA THR A 102 -13.38 2.24 0.34
C THR A 102 -12.90 2.03 1.76
N ALA A 103 -13.21 2.97 2.65
CA ALA A 103 -12.76 2.94 4.04
C ALA A 103 -13.13 1.63 4.75
N TYR A 104 -12.19 1.07 5.51
CA TYR A 104 -12.44 -0.09 6.36
C TYR A 104 -13.15 0.32 7.65
N ARG A 105 -14.03 -0.53 8.14
CA ARG A 105 -14.68 -0.34 9.45
C ARG A 105 -13.91 -1.14 10.49
N MET A 106 -13.48 -0.51 11.59
CA MET A 106 -12.66 -1.18 12.60
C MET A 106 -13.38 -2.38 13.25
N GLU A 107 -14.71 -2.38 13.27
CA GLU A 107 -15.56 -3.52 13.68
C GLU A 107 -15.66 -4.65 12.63
N GLY A 108 -15.10 -4.44 11.43
CA GLY A 108 -15.11 -5.37 10.30
C GLY A 108 -15.96 -4.90 9.12
N GLY A 109 -15.46 -5.15 7.91
CA GLY A 109 -16.12 -4.82 6.64
C GLY A 109 -15.73 -3.45 6.10
N PHE A 110 -16.47 -2.98 5.09
CA PHE A 110 -16.15 -1.75 4.35
C PHE A 110 -17.32 -0.77 4.39
N ALA A 111 -17.00 0.51 4.45
CA ALA A 111 -17.98 1.59 4.38
C ALA A 111 -18.32 1.94 2.92
N HIS A 112 -19.44 2.63 2.72
CA HIS A 112 -19.83 3.16 1.40
C HIS A 112 -19.29 4.58 1.19
N VAL A 113 -18.01 4.78 1.46
CA VAL A 113 -17.28 6.04 1.29
C VAL A 113 -15.83 5.72 0.93
N TYR A 114 -15.23 6.52 0.07
CA TYR A 114 -13.81 6.38 -0.25
C TYR A 114 -12.95 6.62 0.98
N GLU A 115 -11.80 5.97 1.02
CA GLU A 115 -10.91 6.01 2.17
C GLU A 115 -10.45 7.43 2.51
N ASP A 116 -10.01 8.20 1.53
CA ASP A 116 -9.59 9.59 1.70
C ASP A 116 -10.73 10.48 2.21
N GLU A 117 -11.94 10.32 1.67
CA GLU A 117 -13.13 11.04 2.11
C GLU A 117 -13.51 10.71 3.56
N TRP A 118 -13.31 9.47 3.99
CA TRP A 118 -13.55 9.06 5.37
C TRP A 118 -12.48 9.64 6.31
N VAL A 119 -11.20 9.51 5.96
CA VAL A 119 -10.08 10.06 6.74
C VAL A 119 -10.20 11.58 6.90
N ALA A 120 -10.68 12.29 5.88
CA ALA A 120 -10.96 13.73 5.94
C ALA A 120 -11.96 14.15 7.04
N ARG A 121 -12.77 13.21 7.55
CA ARG A 121 -13.83 13.45 8.55
C ARG A 121 -13.59 12.70 9.86
N ALA A 122 -12.63 11.78 9.89
CA ALA A 122 -12.30 10.97 11.04
C ALA A 122 -11.66 11.82 12.15
N SER A 123 -11.93 11.46 13.40
CA SER A 123 -11.21 12.02 14.55
C SER A 123 -9.76 11.54 14.57
N VAL A 124 -8.90 12.24 15.32
CA VAL A 124 -7.49 11.85 15.51
C VAL A 124 -7.39 10.40 16.01
N GLY A 125 -8.22 9.99 16.98
CA GLY A 125 -8.21 8.62 17.50
C GLY A 125 -8.59 7.57 16.45
N GLU A 126 -9.62 7.85 15.63
CA GLU A 126 -10.00 6.94 14.54
C GLU A 126 -8.90 6.83 13.49
N MET A 127 -8.24 7.95 13.14
CA MET A 127 -7.10 7.94 12.21
C MET A 127 -5.91 7.16 12.79
N THR A 128 -5.60 7.35 14.07
CA THR A 128 -4.53 6.61 14.76
C THR A 128 -4.79 5.11 14.74
N ASP A 129 -6.00 4.67 15.08
CA ASP A 129 -6.37 3.24 15.05
C ASP A 129 -6.28 2.67 13.63
N TYR A 130 -6.69 3.45 12.63
CA TYR A 130 -6.64 3.06 11.22
C TYR A 130 -5.21 2.93 10.69
N ILE A 131 -4.34 3.89 11.04
CA ILE A 131 -2.91 3.87 10.70
C ILE A 131 -2.21 2.73 11.45
N ALA A 132 -2.52 2.52 12.73
CA ALA A 132 -1.96 1.43 13.54
C ALA A 132 -2.26 0.08 12.90
N LEU A 133 -3.50 -0.17 12.47
CA LEU A 133 -3.87 -1.40 11.78
C LEU A 133 -3.07 -1.60 10.47
N ALA A 134 -2.87 -0.53 9.69
CA ALA A 134 -2.05 -0.59 8.49
C ALA A 134 -0.60 -1.00 8.80
N LEU A 135 0.00 -0.43 9.85
CA LEU A 135 1.35 -0.78 10.30
C LEU A 135 1.43 -2.21 10.84
N GLU A 136 0.45 -2.64 11.64
CA GLU A 136 0.37 -4.00 12.19
C GLU A 136 0.29 -5.07 11.09
N ILE A 137 -0.53 -4.87 10.06
CA ILE A 137 -0.63 -5.80 8.94
C ILE A 137 0.71 -5.95 8.21
N LEU A 138 1.42 -4.83 7.97
CA LEU A 138 2.75 -4.89 7.35
C LEU A 138 3.77 -5.59 8.24
N GLU A 139 3.75 -5.35 9.55
CA GLU A 139 4.59 -6.05 10.53
C GLU A 139 4.34 -7.56 10.51
N HIS A 140 3.07 -8.00 10.47
CA HIS A 140 2.69 -9.42 10.44
C HIS A 140 3.25 -10.18 9.22
N VAL A 141 3.41 -9.51 8.08
CA VAL A 141 4.04 -10.10 6.87
C VAL A 141 5.56 -9.89 6.82
N GLY A 142 6.14 -9.31 7.87
CA GLY A 142 7.58 -9.06 8.01
C GLY A 142 8.08 -7.95 7.10
N LEU A 143 7.27 -6.91 6.93
CA LEU A 143 7.57 -5.66 6.22
C LEU A 143 7.46 -4.47 7.20
N PRO A 144 8.33 -4.37 8.23
CA PRO A 144 8.27 -3.27 9.19
C PRO A 144 8.34 -1.93 8.46
N ALA A 145 7.36 -1.07 8.72
CA ALA A 145 7.23 0.23 8.06
C ALA A 145 7.96 1.34 8.83
N ASN A 146 8.60 2.25 8.10
CA ASN A 146 9.35 3.39 8.66
C ASN A 146 8.62 4.73 8.49
N GLY A 147 7.35 4.70 8.06
CA GLY A 147 6.53 5.87 7.79
C GLY A 147 5.16 5.46 7.24
N VAL A 148 4.39 6.43 6.76
CA VAL A 148 3.04 6.24 6.19
C VAL A 148 2.94 7.01 4.88
N THR A 149 2.34 6.41 3.87
CA THR A 149 1.90 7.06 2.63
C THR A 149 0.39 7.18 2.65
N SER A 150 -0.13 8.28 2.12
CA SER A 150 -1.57 8.55 2.10
C SER A 150 -2.05 8.50 0.64
N PRO A 151 -3.16 7.81 0.32
CA PRO A 151 -3.69 7.78 -1.03
C PRO A 151 -4.37 9.11 -1.35
N TRP A 152 -4.32 9.46 -2.63
CA TRP A 152 -5.07 10.58 -3.21
C TRP A 152 -4.97 11.89 -2.40
N ASP A 153 -6.11 12.42 -1.98
CA ASP A 153 -6.28 13.70 -1.30
C ASP A 153 -6.45 13.54 0.23
N THR A 154 -6.04 12.42 0.84
CA THR A 154 -6.29 12.07 2.25
C THR A 154 -5.96 13.18 3.28
N GLY A 155 -4.89 13.95 3.06
CA GLY A 155 -4.46 15.04 3.95
C GLY A 155 -5.11 16.41 3.64
N LYS A 156 -5.93 16.50 2.59
CA LYS A 156 -6.45 17.76 2.09
C LYS A 156 -7.58 18.29 2.98
N GLY A 157 -7.28 19.34 3.73
CA GLY A 157 -8.24 20.02 4.60
C GLY A 157 -8.32 19.47 6.03
N ASN A 158 -7.58 18.41 6.35
CA ASN A 158 -7.46 17.81 7.69
C ASN A 158 -5.99 17.62 8.14
N GLU A 159 -5.01 18.15 7.39
CA GLU A 159 -3.57 17.92 7.59
C GLU A 159 -3.10 18.04 9.05
N GLU A 160 -3.54 19.05 9.80
CA GLU A 160 -3.15 19.24 11.21
C GLU A 160 -3.61 18.08 12.11
N GLN A 161 -4.80 17.54 11.85
CA GLN A 161 -5.34 16.41 12.61
C GLN A 161 -4.68 15.11 12.16
N TYR A 162 -4.48 14.96 10.85
CA TYR A 162 -3.83 13.79 10.26
C TYR A 162 -2.35 13.67 10.69
N ALA A 163 -1.60 14.77 10.75
CA ALA A 163 -0.21 14.77 11.22
C ALA A 163 -0.05 14.50 12.72
N LYS A 164 -1.12 14.64 13.51
CA LYS A 164 -1.14 14.27 14.93
C LYS A 164 -1.48 12.80 15.17
N ALA A 165 -2.17 12.18 14.21
CA ALA A 165 -2.63 10.80 14.31
C ALA A 165 -1.48 9.81 14.17
#